data_AF-A0A2W4IH06-F1
#
_entry.id   AF-A0A2W4IH06-F1
#
_cell.length_a   1.000
_cell.length_b   1.000
_cell.length_c   1.000
_cell.angle_alpha   90.00
_cell.angle_beta   90.00
_cell.angle_gamma   90.00
#
_symmetry.space_group_name_H-M   'P 1'
#
loop_
_entity.id
_entity.type
_entity.pdbx_description
1 polymer ?
#
loop_
_entity_poly.entity_id
_entity_poly.type
_entity_poly.pdbx_seq_one_letter_code
_entity_poly.pdbx_strand_id
1 'polypeptide(L)'
;MTTATKQLIESKWNTQKIQEETARLLASQWMAAYGVICEHGEEAIKKFENVKRQEKVAYFKALKVTTPMELVKAMAEFEANVFGSKIEIWGDDKQAHLSYKTCGMWEALKKFGHMSKEQEEKMGAQFENCTSMFAKEFGFTGETKFEGENCVTLTFTK
;
A
#
# COMPACT_ATOMS: atom_id res chain seq x y z
N MET A 1 -28.06 -25.18 36.95
CA MET A 1 -27.96 -25.37 35.48
C MET A 1 -27.81 -24.00 34.86
N THR A 2 -26.79 -23.78 34.03
CA THR A 2 -26.56 -22.51 33.34
C THR A 2 -27.22 -22.58 31.96
N THR A 3 -28.21 -21.74 31.70
CA THR A 3 -28.91 -21.73 30.40
C THR A 3 -28.03 -21.06 29.34
N ALA A 4 -27.87 -21.70 28.18
CA ALA A 4 -27.09 -21.14 27.09
C ALA A 4 -27.81 -19.92 26.48
N THR A 5 -27.14 -18.77 26.47
CA THR A 5 -27.63 -17.55 25.81
C THR A 5 -27.28 -17.59 24.32
N LYS A 6 -28.26 -17.34 23.45
CA LYS A 6 -28.06 -17.19 22.00
C LYS A 6 -28.19 -15.71 21.62
N GLN A 7 -27.25 -15.20 20.85
CA GLN A 7 -27.27 -13.85 20.30
C GLN A 7 -26.98 -13.91 18.80
N LEU A 8 -27.82 -13.26 17.99
CA LEU A 8 -27.56 -13.02 16.58
C LEU A 8 -26.73 -11.74 16.44
N ILE A 9 -25.63 -11.82 15.69
CA ILE A 9 -24.79 -10.67 15.37
C ILE A 9 -24.99 -10.33 13.89
N GLU A 10 -25.41 -9.10 13.62
CA GLU A 10 -25.60 -8.57 12.27
C GLU A 10 -24.52 -7.53 11.95
N SER A 11 -24.28 -7.30 10.65
CA SER A 11 -23.30 -6.31 10.20
C SER A 11 -23.67 -4.91 10.67
N LYS A 12 -22.77 -4.26 11.41
CA LYS A 12 -22.82 -2.83 11.70
C LYS A 12 -21.60 -2.17 11.07
N TRP A 13 -21.83 -1.49 9.94
CA TRP A 13 -20.76 -0.86 9.16
C TRP A 13 -20.19 0.35 9.92
N ASN A 14 -18.99 0.19 10.47
CA ASN A 14 -18.15 1.29 10.93
C ASN A 14 -16.94 1.35 9.99
N THR A 15 -16.95 2.29 9.04
CA THR A 15 -15.96 2.38 7.97
C THR A 15 -14.54 2.52 8.50
N GLN A 16 -14.33 3.33 9.54
CA GLN A 16 -13.00 3.47 10.15
C GLN A 16 -12.52 2.13 10.72
N LYS A 17 -13.37 1.44 11.47
CA LYS A 17 -13.03 0.11 12.01
C LYS A 17 -12.74 -0.89 10.89
N ILE A 18 -13.47 -0.83 9.78
CA ILE A 18 -13.25 -1.71 8.62
C ILE A 18 -11.88 -1.42 7.99
N GLN A 19 -11.53 -0.16 7.81
CA GLN A 19 -10.23 0.24 7.26
C GLN A 19 -9.08 -0.24 8.16
N GLU A 20 -9.20 -0.03 9.48
CA GLU A 20 -8.22 -0.48 10.47
C GLU A 20 -8.05 -2.01 10.45
N GLU A 21 -9.16 -2.76 10.44
CA GLU A 21 -9.14 -4.22 10.38
C GLU A 21 -8.63 -4.76 9.04
N THR A 22 -8.95 -4.07 7.93
CA THR A 22 -8.46 -4.43 6.59
C THR A 22 -6.95 -4.25 6.50
N ALA A 23 -6.45 -3.10 6.93
CA ALA A 23 -5.01 -2.82 6.97
C ALA A 23 -4.29 -3.83 7.89
N ARG A 24 -4.84 -4.12 9.08
CA ARG A 24 -4.30 -5.11 10.01
C ARG A 24 -4.22 -6.51 9.37
N LEU A 25 -5.32 -7.01 8.81
CA LEU A 25 -5.37 -8.35 8.24
C LEU A 25 -4.41 -8.50 7.06
N LEU A 26 -4.38 -7.52 6.15
CA LEU A 26 -3.48 -7.56 5.00
C LEU A 26 -2.02 -7.40 5.40
N ALA A 27 -1.69 -6.56 6.38
CA ALA A 27 -0.33 -6.42 6.90
C ALA A 27 0.17 -7.73 7.53
N SER A 28 -0.66 -8.36 8.38
CA SER A 28 -0.30 -9.65 8.99
C SER A 28 -0.17 -10.77 7.96
N GLN A 29 -1.08 -10.85 6.99
CA GLN A 29 -0.99 -11.83 5.89
C GLN A 29 0.24 -11.60 5.03
N TRP A 30 0.55 -10.35 4.70
CA TRP A 30 1.74 -10.02 3.92
C TRP A 30 3.01 -10.43 4.65
N MET A 31 3.16 -10.07 5.92
CA MET A 31 4.35 -10.43 6.69
C MET A 31 4.49 -11.94 6.89
N ALA A 32 3.38 -12.66 7.10
CA ALA A 32 3.40 -14.12 7.17
C ALA A 32 3.83 -14.75 5.84
N ALA A 33 3.26 -14.30 4.72
CA ALA A 33 3.62 -14.79 3.39
C ALA A 33 5.08 -14.47 3.06
N TYR A 34 5.54 -13.25 3.36
CA TYR A 34 6.92 -12.84 3.13
C TYR A 34 7.90 -13.64 3.98
N GLY A 35 7.56 -13.93 5.25
CA GLY A 35 8.35 -14.80 6.12
C GLY A 35 8.59 -16.18 5.51
N VAL A 36 7.52 -16.81 5.01
CA VAL A 36 7.61 -18.13 4.34
C VAL A 36 8.39 -18.03 3.02
N ILE A 37 8.12 -17.01 2.20
CA ILE A 37 8.74 -16.89 0.87
C ILE A 37 10.26 -16.65 0.97
N CYS A 38 10.72 -15.95 2.02
CA CYS A 38 12.15 -15.74 2.27
C CYS A 38 12.92 -17.06 2.46
N GLU A 39 12.28 -18.13 2.93
CA GLU A 39 12.89 -19.46 3.08
C GLU A 39 13.22 -20.12 1.72
N HIS A 40 12.61 -19.63 0.63
CA HIS A 40 12.79 -20.14 -0.73
C HIS A 40 13.81 -19.35 -1.57
N GLY A 41 14.53 -18.40 -0.97
CA GLY A 41 15.60 -17.63 -1.62
C GLY A 41 15.13 -16.42 -2.43
N GLU A 42 16.11 -15.65 -2.92
CA GLU A 42 15.86 -14.33 -3.54
C GLU A 42 14.99 -14.36 -4.79
N GLU A 43 15.08 -15.43 -5.61
CA GLU A 43 14.26 -15.54 -6.82
C GLU A 43 12.78 -15.67 -6.50
N ALA A 44 12.43 -16.39 -5.42
CA ALA A 44 11.06 -16.52 -4.96
C ALA A 44 10.50 -15.16 -4.49
N ILE A 45 11.31 -14.39 -3.75
CA ILE A 45 10.97 -13.02 -3.32
C ILE A 45 10.71 -12.13 -4.54
N LYS A 46 11.63 -12.09 -5.50
CA LYS A 46 11.49 -11.28 -6.73
C LYS A 46 10.24 -11.67 -7.52
N LYS A 47 9.95 -12.97 -7.63
CA LYS A 47 8.74 -13.46 -8.30
C LYS A 47 7.48 -13.01 -7.58
N PHE A 48 7.43 -13.13 -6.26
CA PHE A 48 6.30 -12.68 -5.44
C PHE A 48 6.06 -11.17 -5.58
N GLU A 49 7.11 -10.36 -5.47
CA GLU A 49 7.04 -8.91 -5.64
C GLU A 49 6.56 -8.52 -7.04
N ASN A 50 7.04 -9.20 -8.08
CA ASN A 50 6.61 -8.96 -9.45
C ASN A 50 5.13 -9.29 -9.65
N VAL A 51 4.64 -10.44 -9.16
CA VAL A 51 3.22 -10.82 -9.26
C VAL A 51 2.35 -9.76 -8.57
N LYS A 52 2.68 -9.38 -7.34
CA LYS A 52 1.95 -8.33 -6.60
C LYS A 52 1.92 -7.00 -7.38
N ARG A 53 3.06 -6.59 -7.95
CA ARG A 53 3.14 -5.38 -8.76
C ARG A 53 2.23 -5.47 -9.99
N GLN A 54 2.25 -6.60 -10.71
CA GLN A 54 1.45 -6.78 -11.93
C GLN A 54 -0.06 -6.73 -11.63
N GLU A 55 -0.51 -7.31 -10.52
CA GLU A 55 -1.92 -7.19 -10.09
C GLU A 55 -2.30 -5.73 -9.77
N LYS A 56 -1.42 -5.00 -9.08
CA LYS A 56 -1.62 -3.56 -8.82
C LYS A 56 -1.69 -2.77 -10.14
N VAL A 57 -0.78 -3.04 -11.07
CA VAL A 57 -0.77 -2.41 -12.40
C VAL A 57 -2.05 -2.72 -13.17
N ALA A 58 -2.52 -3.97 -13.17
CA ALA A 58 -3.74 -4.38 -13.84
C ALA A 58 -4.97 -3.61 -13.33
N TYR A 59 -5.08 -3.44 -12.00
CA TYR A 59 -6.14 -2.64 -11.39
C TYR A 59 -6.12 -1.19 -11.91
N PHE A 60 -4.97 -0.50 -11.85
CA PHE A 60 -4.89 0.90 -12.30
C PHE A 60 -5.02 1.07 -13.82
N LYS A 61 -4.60 0.08 -14.62
CA LYS A 61 -4.87 0.05 -16.07
C LYS A 61 -6.36 -0.09 -16.36
N ALA A 62 -7.10 -0.88 -15.58
CA ALA A 62 -8.55 -1.01 -15.72
C ALA A 62 -9.32 0.29 -15.41
N LEU A 63 -8.74 1.16 -14.57
CA LEU A 63 -9.26 2.51 -14.31
C LEU A 63 -8.99 3.50 -15.48
N LYS A 64 -8.31 3.06 -16.54
CA LYS A 64 -7.99 3.85 -17.74
C LYS A 64 -7.25 5.17 -17.43
N VAL A 65 -6.35 5.12 -16.45
CA VAL A 65 -5.46 6.24 -16.12
C VAL A 65 -4.54 6.54 -17.29
N THR A 66 -4.46 7.81 -17.69
CA THR A 66 -3.66 8.31 -18.83
C THR A 66 -2.72 9.45 -18.48
N THR A 67 -2.94 10.14 -17.35
CA THR A 67 -2.08 11.23 -16.87
C THR A 67 -1.52 10.94 -15.48
N PRO A 68 -0.37 11.55 -15.10
CA PRO A 68 0.16 11.46 -13.74
C PRO A 68 -0.85 11.91 -12.67
N MET A 69 -1.64 12.96 -12.92
CA MET A 69 -2.66 13.43 -11.98
C MET A 69 -3.76 12.38 -11.76
N GLU A 70 -4.24 11.74 -12.83
CA GLU A 70 -5.19 10.64 -12.74
C GLU A 70 -4.61 9.46 -11.94
N LEU A 71 -3.32 9.16 -12.10
CA LEU A 71 -2.65 8.08 -11.39
C LEU A 71 -2.58 8.37 -9.88
N VAL A 72 -2.06 9.53 -9.48
CA VAL A 72 -1.94 9.88 -8.06
C VAL A 72 -3.31 9.99 -7.40
N LYS A 73 -4.33 10.48 -8.12
CA LYS A 73 -5.70 10.54 -7.61
C LYS A 73 -6.25 9.14 -7.36
N ALA A 74 -6.14 8.23 -8.34
CA ALA A 74 -6.62 6.86 -8.19
C ALA A 74 -5.90 6.13 -7.04
N MET A 75 -4.58 6.33 -6.90
CA MET A 75 -3.80 5.79 -5.80
C MET A 75 -4.27 6.35 -4.44
N ALA A 76 -4.43 7.67 -4.35
CA ALA A 76 -4.86 8.34 -3.12
C ALA A 76 -6.26 7.88 -2.69
N GLU A 77 -7.20 7.78 -3.63
CA GLU A 77 -8.56 7.31 -3.38
C GLU A 77 -8.57 5.85 -2.91
N PHE A 78 -7.80 4.97 -3.54
CA PHE A 78 -7.69 3.58 -3.11
C PHE A 78 -7.15 3.48 -1.67
N GLU A 79 -6.01 4.13 -1.41
CA GLU A 79 -5.33 4.10 -0.11
C GLU A 79 -6.20 4.71 1.02
N ALA A 80 -6.85 5.85 0.76
CA ALA A 80 -7.72 6.51 1.73
C ALA A 80 -8.96 5.67 2.04
N ASN A 81 -9.59 5.07 1.03
CA ASN A 81 -10.84 4.33 1.21
C ASN A 81 -10.60 2.92 1.78
N VAL A 82 -9.52 2.25 1.42
CA VAL A 82 -9.25 0.86 1.83
C VAL A 82 -8.48 0.80 3.14
N PHE A 83 -7.47 1.66 3.33
CA PHE A 83 -6.56 1.58 4.48
C PHE A 83 -6.69 2.76 5.45
N GLY A 84 -7.52 3.76 5.14
CA GLY A 84 -7.65 4.95 5.97
C GLY A 84 -6.42 5.87 5.92
N SER A 85 -5.60 5.77 4.87
CA SER A 85 -4.46 6.66 4.66
C SER A 85 -4.90 8.12 4.50
N LYS A 86 -4.07 9.07 4.96
CA LYS A 86 -4.27 10.51 4.72
C LYS A 86 -3.22 10.96 3.71
N ILE A 87 -3.69 11.41 2.56
CA ILE A 87 -2.84 11.69 1.41
C ILE A 87 -3.19 13.06 0.86
N GLU A 88 -2.15 13.82 0.54
CA GLU A 88 -2.24 15.09 -0.17
C GLU A 88 -1.73 14.88 -1.60
N ILE A 89 -2.46 15.40 -2.59
CA ILE A 89 -2.05 15.34 -4.00
C ILE A 89 -2.02 16.75 -4.60
N TRP A 90 -1.09 17.00 -5.51
CA TRP A 90 -0.98 18.27 -6.25
C TRP A 90 -0.24 18.07 -7.59
N GLY A 91 -0.35 19.03 -8.50
CA GLY A 91 0.30 19.00 -9.82
C GLY A 91 -0.69 19.15 -10.98
N ASP A 92 -0.35 18.57 -12.12
CA ASP A 92 -1.09 18.60 -13.39
C ASP A 92 -0.92 17.30 -14.21
N ASP A 93 -1.39 17.32 -15.47
CA ASP A 93 -1.35 16.17 -16.39
C ASP A 93 0.05 15.80 -16.93
N LYS A 94 1.10 16.55 -16.57
CA LYS A 94 2.49 16.27 -16.94
C LYS A 94 3.33 15.85 -15.74
N GLN A 95 3.05 16.43 -14.57
CA GLN A 95 3.72 16.10 -13.33
C GLN A 95 2.74 16.17 -12.16
N ALA A 96 2.67 15.10 -11.39
CA ALA A 96 1.80 15.04 -10.21
C ALA A 96 2.51 14.40 -9.02
N HIS A 97 2.08 14.79 -7.84
CA HIS A 97 2.67 14.40 -6.58
C HIS A 97 1.62 13.76 -5.66
N LEU A 98 2.08 12.82 -4.84
CA LEU A 98 1.31 12.16 -3.81
C LEU A 98 2.14 12.12 -2.53
N SER A 99 1.71 12.84 -1.49
CA SER A 99 2.36 12.87 -0.19
C SER A 99 1.52 12.17 0.87
N TYR A 100 2.07 11.12 1.47
CA TYR A 100 1.45 10.46 2.61
C TYR A 100 1.65 11.33 3.87
N LYS A 101 0.57 11.85 4.42
CA LYS A 101 0.57 12.45 5.78
C LYS A 101 0.45 11.37 6.84
N THR A 102 -0.29 10.30 6.54
CA THR A 102 -0.29 9.03 7.27
C THR A 102 -0.52 7.88 6.28
N CYS A 103 0.27 6.81 6.38
CA CYS A 103 0.09 5.59 5.57
C CYS A 103 -0.51 4.47 6.42
N GLY A 104 -1.79 4.16 6.21
CA GLY A 104 -2.53 3.19 7.04
C GLY A 104 -1.92 1.79 7.00
N MET A 105 -1.43 1.36 5.83
CA MET A 105 -0.76 0.08 5.68
C MET A 105 0.60 0.02 6.38
N TRP A 106 1.37 1.11 6.33
CA TRP A 106 2.67 1.21 7.02
C TRP A 106 2.49 1.14 8.54
N GLU A 107 1.53 1.90 9.08
CA GLU A 107 1.19 1.84 10.50
C GLU A 107 0.73 0.43 10.91
N ALA A 108 -0.06 -0.24 10.07
CA ALA A 108 -0.47 -1.61 10.32
C ALA A 108 0.71 -2.60 10.30
N LEU A 109 1.68 -2.44 9.41
CA LEU A 109 2.88 -3.26 9.37
C LEU A 109 3.77 -3.06 10.60
N LYS A 110 3.96 -1.81 11.03
CA LYS A 110 4.72 -1.50 12.26
C LYS A 110 4.04 -2.08 13.49
N LYS A 111 2.72 -1.97 13.57
CA LYS A 111 1.94 -2.38 14.75
C LYS A 111 1.67 -3.88 14.83
N PHE A 112 1.38 -4.52 13.70
CA PHE A 112 0.86 -5.90 13.64
C PHE A 112 1.69 -6.83 12.77
N GLY A 113 2.54 -6.29 11.91
CA GLY A 113 3.44 -7.06 11.05
C GLY A 113 4.69 -7.56 11.76
N HIS A 114 4.95 -7.10 13.00
CA HIS A 114 6.13 -7.46 13.79
C HIS A 114 7.46 -7.27 13.03
N MET A 115 7.54 -6.23 12.18
CA MET A 115 8.76 -5.93 11.42
C MET A 115 9.92 -5.62 12.37
N SER A 116 11.08 -6.20 12.09
CA SER A 116 12.32 -5.73 12.67
C SER A 116 12.71 -4.37 12.07
N LYS A 117 13.55 -3.60 12.77
CA LYS A 117 14.07 -2.33 12.24
C LYS A 117 14.82 -2.51 10.91
N GLU A 118 15.56 -3.61 10.77
CA GLU A 118 16.26 -3.94 9.52
C GLU A 118 15.29 -4.20 8.37
N GLN A 119 14.15 -4.85 8.64
CA GLN A 119 13.09 -5.04 7.66
C GLN A 119 12.42 -3.70 7.29
N GLU A 120 12.21 -2.82 8.27
CA GLU A 120 11.67 -1.47 8.06
C GLU A 120 12.54 -0.65 7.08
N GLU A 121 13.86 -0.62 7.32
CA GLU A 121 14.83 0.07 6.46
C GLU A 121 14.89 -0.53 5.04
N LYS A 122 14.93 -1.86 4.94
CA LYS A 122 14.92 -2.57 3.65
C LYS A 122 13.64 -2.29 2.85
N MET A 123 12.49 -2.26 3.51
CA MET A 123 11.22 -1.93 2.86
C MET A 123 11.17 -0.49 2.37
N GLY A 124 11.74 0.46 3.13
CA GLY A 124 11.90 1.85 2.68
C GLY A 124 12.72 1.94 1.39
N ALA A 125 13.89 1.28 1.34
CA ALA A 125 14.74 1.26 0.14
C ALA A 125 14.06 0.57 -1.06
N GLN A 126 13.31 -0.50 -0.82
CA GLN A 126 12.55 -1.19 -1.87
C GLN A 126 11.38 -0.37 -2.40
N PHE A 127 10.83 0.55 -1.60
CA PHE A 127 9.68 1.36 -1.97
C PHE A 127 9.96 2.25 -3.18
N GLU A 128 11.13 2.88 -3.22
CA GLU A 128 11.55 3.72 -4.36
C GLU A 128 11.62 2.92 -5.66
N ASN A 129 12.29 1.76 -5.63
CA ASN A 129 12.37 0.87 -6.79
C ASN A 129 10.98 0.40 -7.24
N CYS A 130 10.09 0.07 -6.29
CA CYS A 130 8.72 -0.30 -6.58
C CYS A 130 7.94 0.83 -7.26
N THR A 131 8.08 2.07 -6.78
CA THR A 131 7.46 3.26 -7.38
C THR A 131 7.95 3.48 -8.81
N SER A 132 9.27 3.42 -9.02
CA SER A 132 9.87 3.63 -10.35
C SER A 132 9.42 2.56 -11.35
N MET A 133 9.45 1.28 -10.96
CA MET A 133 8.97 0.18 -11.83
C MET A 133 7.47 0.28 -12.11
N PHE A 134 6.67 0.68 -11.11
CA PHE A 134 5.24 0.89 -11.30
C PHE A 134 4.96 2.05 -12.25
N ALA A 135 5.66 3.18 -12.13
CA ALA A 135 5.49 4.34 -13.02
C ALA A 135 5.75 3.99 -14.50
N LYS A 136 6.78 3.17 -14.76
CA LYS A 136 7.14 2.73 -16.12
C LYS A 136 6.01 1.98 -16.83
N GLU A 137 5.17 1.25 -16.10
CA GLU A 137 4.01 0.53 -16.65
C GLU A 137 2.92 1.45 -17.21
N PHE A 138 2.97 2.74 -16.88
CA PHE A 138 2.08 3.79 -17.38
C PHE A 138 2.80 4.78 -18.31
N GLY A 139 4.08 4.50 -18.65
CA GLY A 139 4.89 5.40 -19.46
C GLY A 139 5.34 6.67 -18.72
N PHE A 140 5.44 6.62 -17.39
CA PHE A 140 5.89 7.73 -16.55
C PHE A 140 7.24 7.41 -15.89
N THR A 141 7.91 8.46 -15.43
CA THR A 141 9.00 8.39 -14.46
C THR A 141 8.43 8.55 -13.06
N GLY A 142 8.85 7.69 -12.12
CA GLY A 142 8.44 7.72 -10.72
C GLY A 142 9.62 7.94 -9.80
N GLU A 143 9.50 8.90 -8.90
CA GLU A 143 10.49 9.25 -7.88
C GLU A 143 9.86 9.15 -6.49
N THR A 144 10.67 8.83 -5.48
CA THR A 144 10.24 8.76 -4.09
C THR A 144 11.17 9.62 -3.25
N LYS A 145 10.60 10.52 -2.45
CA LYS A 145 11.33 11.35 -1.51
C LYS A 145 10.79 11.14 -0.10
N PHE A 146 11.67 10.73 0.80
CA PHE A 146 11.38 10.64 2.22
C PHE A 146 11.59 12.01 2.88
N GLU A 147 10.54 12.55 3.51
CA GLU A 147 10.53 13.87 4.14
C GLU A 147 10.33 13.70 5.66
N GLY A 148 11.37 13.24 6.35
CA GLY A 148 11.29 12.85 7.77
C GLY A 148 10.88 11.39 7.96
N GLU A 149 10.53 11.00 9.18
CA GLU A 149 10.33 9.58 9.54
C GLU A 149 9.05 8.96 8.96
N ASN A 150 7.99 9.76 8.71
CA ASN A 150 6.66 9.24 8.37
C ASN A 150 6.01 9.92 7.15
N CYS A 151 6.73 10.78 6.43
CA CYS A 151 6.20 11.44 5.25
C CYS A 151 6.98 10.99 4.03
N VAL A 152 6.25 10.47 3.03
CA VAL A 152 6.83 10.07 1.75
C VAL A 152 6.06 10.76 0.66
N THR A 153 6.79 11.45 -0.21
CA THR A 153 6.25 12.11 -1.39
C THR A 153 6.68 11.33 -2.62
N LEU A 154 5.70 10.84 -3.38
CA LEU A 154 5.88 10.23 -4.69
C LEU A 154 5.68 11.31 -5.74
N THR A 155 6.55 11.35 -6.75
CA THR A 155 6.40 12.23 -7.90
C THR A 155 6.33 11.39 -9.16
N PHE A 156 5.32 11.63 -10.00
CA PHE A 156 5.16 10.99 -11.30
C PHE A 156 5.24 12.06 -12.39
N THR A 157 6.10 11.84 -13.38
CA THR A 157 6.32 12.76 -14.51
C THR A 157 6.20 12.00 -15.81
N LYS A 158 5.53 12.59 -16.81
CA LYS A 158 5.39 12.01 -18.15
C LYS A 158 6.68 12.10 -18.98
#